data_AF-A0A3P6TTQ9-F1
#
_entry.id   AF-A0A3P6TTQ9-F1
#
_cell.length_a   1.000
_cell.length_b   1.000
_cell.length_c   1.000
_cell.angle_alpha   90.00
_cell.angle_beta   90.00
_cell.angle_gamma   90.00
#
_symmetry.space_group_name_H-M   'P 1'
#
loop_
_entity.id
_entity.type
_entity.pdbx_description
1 polymer ?
#
loop_
_entity_poly.entity_id
_entity_poly.type
_entity_poly.pdbx_seq_one_letter_code
_entity_poly.pdbx_strand_id
1 'polypeptide(L)'
;MEDGKIRTTVYRKATNTVRILHFRSNHPVGHKRSFVRNLFQRVQTHCSDDSGKKEEIKYLHALFEANGYPKSFIRKCLKKPHLEWSNGEGPMFWHAIPYVKNVSEATARILKPFEIGVAHKPESTIRQQTMRPKDQLPSTEQSRLCRGYLQKQSEEQHCQ
;
A
#
# COMPACT_ATOMS: atom_id res chain seq x y z
N MET A 1 -38.78 -16.31 -6.55
CA MET A 1 -37.91 -15.90 -5.43
C MET A 1 -36.85 -16.99 -5.33
N GLU A 2 -35.63 -16.72 -5.81
CA GLU A 2 -34.56 -17.73 -5.97
C GLU A 2 -33.89 -18.06 -4.62
N ASP A 3 -33.88 -19.34 -4.26
CA ASP A 3 -32.98 -20.12 -3.38
C ASP A 3 -32.51 -19.61 -2.00
N GLY A 4 -32.98 -18.48 -1.47
CA GLY A 4 -32.61 -18.02 -0.12
C GLY A 4 -31.11 -17.72 0.07
N LYS A 5 -30.35 -17.66 -1.02
CA LYS A 5 -28.90 -17.42 -1.02
C LYS A 5 -28.61 -15.92 -1.06
N ILE A 6 -27.77 -15.45 -0.15
CA ILE A 6 -27.32 -14.04 -0.13
C ILE A 6 -26.38 -13.80 -1.31
N ARG A 7 -26.71 -12.82 -2.15
CA ARG A 7 -25.88 -12.36 -3.25
C ARG A 7 -25.14 -11.08 -2.88
N THR A 8 -23.82 -11.09 -2.96
CA THR A 8 -22.97 -9.91 -2.70
C THR A 8 -22.30 -9.41 -3.97
N THR A 9 -22.25 -8.08 -4.12
CA THR A 9 -21.61 -7.38 -5.25
C THR A 9 -20.82 -6.17 -4.76
N VAL A 10 -19.92 -5.63 -5.58
CA VAL A 10 -19.14 -4.44 -5.23
C VAL A 10 -19.97 -3.18 -5.43
N TYR A 11 -20.36 -2.55 -4.33
CA TYR A 11 -21.03 -1.25 -4.35
C TYR A 11 -20.02 -0.10 -4.58
N ARG A 12 -20.36 0.84 -5.48
CA ARG A 12 -19.59 2.06 -5.73
C ARG A 12 -20.44 3.27 -5.40
N LYS A 13 -19.93 4.15 -4.55
CA LYS A 13 -20.58 5.43 -4.21
C LYS A 13 -20.64 6.35 -5.43
N ALA A 14 -21.65 7.22 -5.48
CA ALA A 14 -21.80 8.25 -6.52
C ALA A 14 -20.60 9.22 -6.60
N THR A 15 -19.87 9.39 -5.48
CA THR A 15 -18.66 10.23 -5.40
C THR A 15 -17.37 9.51 -5.83
N ASN A 16 -17.46 8.27 -6.32
CA ASN A 16 -16.29 7.55 -6.80
C ASN A 16 -15.76 8.19 -8.09
N THR A 17 -14.57 8.79 -8.02
CA THR A 17 -13.96 9.51 -9.14
C THR A 17 -13.22 8.61 -10.13
N VAL A 18 -13.19 7.29 -9.91
CA VAL A 18 -12.46 6.31 -10.75
C VAL A 18 -10.94 6.59 -10.78
N ARG A 19 -10.44 7.42 -9.86
CA ARG A 19 -9.02 7.74 -9.71
C ARG A 19 -8.40 6.84 -8.65
N ILE A 20 -7.36 6.12 -9.05
CA ILE A 20 -6.51 5.32 -8.16
C ILE A 20 -5.07 5.81 -8.27
N LEU A 21 -4.15 5.12 -7.58
CA LEU A 21 -2.73 5.38 -7.68
C LEU A 21 -2.26 5.25 -9.14
N HIS A 22 -2.01 6.36 -9.82
CA HIS A 22 -1.59 6.37 -11.23
C HIS A 22 -0.26 5.64 -11.47
N PHE A 23 -0.08 4.93 -12.57
CA PHE A 23 1.12 4.10 -12.78
C PHE A 23 2.45 4.90 -12.80
N ARG A 24 2.41 6.16 -13.28
CA ARG A 24 3.58 7.05 -13.35
C ARG A 24 3.92 7.77 -12.04
N SER A 25 3.11 7.62 -10.99
CA SER A 25 3.35 8.25 -9.69
C SER A 25 4.67 7.79 -9.06
N ASN A 26 5.25 8.62 -8.19
CA ASN A 26 6.50 8.32 -7.47
C ASN A 26 6.25 7.36 -6.29
N HIS A 27 5.91 6.11 -6.60
CA HIS A 27 5.74 5.04 -5.61
C HIS A 27 6.48 3.78 -6.03
N PRO A 28 7.00 2.99 -5.06
CA PRO A 28 7.64 1.71 -5.32
C PRO A 28 6.79 0.80 -6.21
N VAL A 29 7.44 0.09 -7.13
CA VAL A 29 6.76 -0.86 -8.01
C VAL A 29 6.06 -1.97 -7.22
N GLY A 30 6.64 -2.38 -6.07
CA GLY A 30 6.02 -3.35 -5.16
C GLY A 30 4.62 -2.93 -4.70
N HIS A 31 4.43 -1.67 -4.30
CA HIS A 31 3.12 -1.16 -3.88
C HIS A 31 2.10 -1.18 -5.03
N LYS A 32 2.53 -0.82 -6.25
CA LYS A 32 1.68 -0.89 -7.45
C LYS A 32 1.26 -2.33 -7.77
N ARG A 33 2.18 -3.30 -7.62
CA ARG A 33 1.87 -4.74 -7.79
C ARG A 33 0.86 -5.22 -6.74
N SER A 34 1.11 -4.91 -5.46
CA SER A 34 0.21 -5.30 -4.37
C SER A 34 -1.16 -4.68 -4.53
N PHE A 35 -1.25 -3.43 -4.99
CA PHE A 35 -2.51 -2.76 -5.26
C PHE A 35 -3.35 -3.51 -6.32
N VAL A 36 -2.72 -3.91 -7.44
CA VAL A 36 -3.38 -4.74 -8.46
C VAL A 36 -3.86 -6.05 -7.86
N ARG A 37 -2.99 -6.81 -7.20
CA ARG A 37 -3.33 -8.11 -6.61
C ARG A 37 -4.50 -8.01 -5.63
N ASN A 38 -4.47 -7.02 -4.75
CA ASN A 38 -5.50 -6.83 -3.73
C ASN A 38 -6.87 -6.53 -4.34
N LEU A 39 -6.95 -5.69 -5.38
CA LEU A 39 -8.24 -5.40 -6.01
C LEU A 39 -8.81 -6.62 -6.72
N PHE A 40 -8.00 -7.40 -7.44
CA PHE A 40 -8.47 -8.64 -8.07
C PHE A 40 -8.82 -9.73 -7.05
N GLN A 41 -8.07 -9.84 -5.94
CA GLN A 41 -8.40 -10.76 -4.86
C GLN A 41 -9.74 -10.42 -4.22
N ARG A 42 -10.05 -9.13 -4.04
CA ARG A 42 -11.34 -8.68 -3.50
C ARG A 42 -12.53 -9.10 -4.36
N VAL A 43 -12.36 -9.17 -5.68
CA VAL A 43 -13.43 -9.70 -6.55
C VAL A 43 -13.77 -11.14 -6.19
N GLN A 44 -12.75 -11.96 -5.91
CA GLN A 44 -12.94 -13.35 -5.53
C GLN A 44 -13.59 -13.50 -4.16
N THR A 45 -13.27 -12.62 -3.22
CA THR A 45 -13.77 -12.70 -1.84
C THR A 45 -15.10 -12.00 -1.61
N HIS A 46 -15.49 -11.02 -2.44
CA HIS A 46 -16.66 -10.16 -2.19
C HIS A 46 -17.80 -10.33 -3.20
N CYS A 47 -17.56 -10.88 -4.39
CA CYS A 47 -18.64 -11.19 -5.33
C CYS A 47 -19.07 -12.65 -5.17
N SER A 48 -20.36 -12.90 -4.92
CA SER A 48 -20.89 -14.28 -4.77
C SER A 48 -21.02 -15.00 -6.11
N ASP A 49 -21.43 -14.28 -7.16
CA ASP A 49 -21.82 -14.88 -8.44
C ASP A 49 -20.75 -14.69 -9.51
N ASP A 50 -20.67 -15.66 -10.43
CA ASP A 50 -19.68 -15.62 -11.51
C ASP A 50 -19.96 -14.51 -12.54
N SER A 51 -21.22 -14.12 -12.73
CA SER A 51 -21.58 -12.96 -13.55
C SER A 51 -21.02 -11.67 -12.94
N GLY A 52 -21.29 -11.43 -11.66
CA GLY A 52 -20.78 -10.27 -10.92
C GLY A 52 -19.25 -10.23 -10.87
N LYS A 53 -18.59 -11.38 -10.73
CA LYS A 53 -17.11 -11.47 -10.84
C LYS A 53 -16.60 -11.05 -12.21
N LYS A 54 -17.23 -11.50 -13.30
CA LYS A 54 -16.83 -11.14 -14.67
C LYS A 54 -17.00 -9.65 -14.95
N GLU A 55 -18.12 -9.08 -14.52
CA GLU A 55 -18.38 -7.64 -14.64
C GLU A 55 -17.36 -6.82 -13.85
N GLU A 56 -17.06 -7.23 -12.62
CA GLU A 56 -16.09 -6.55 -11.76
C GLU A 56 -14.67 -6.63 -12.33
N ILE A 57 -14.26 -7.79 -12.84
CA ILE A 57 -12.97 -7.96 -13.52
C ILE A 57 -12.88 -7.02 -14.73
N LYS A 58 -13.94 -6.95 -15.56
CA LYS A 58 -13.99 -6.04 -16.70
C LYS A 58 -13.85 -4.58 -16.27
N TYR A 59 -14.54 -4.19 -15.20
CA TYR A 59 -14.41 -2.86 -14.62
C TYR A 59 -12.97 -2.59 -14.14
N LEU A 60 -12.34 -3.51 -13.40
CA LEU A 60 -10.99 -3.32 -12.89
C LEU A 60 -9.97 -3.15 -14.03
N HIS A 61 -10.12 -3.91 -15.12
CA HIS A 61 -9.27 -3.71 -16.30
C HIS A 61 -9.41 -2.29 -16.87
N ALA A 62 -10.63 -1.79 -17.04
CA ALA A 62 -10.87 -0.42 -17.52
C ALA A 62 -10.33 0.63 -16.54
N LEU A 63 -10.53 0.43 -15.23
CA LEU A 63 -10.00 1.30 -14.17
C LEU A 63 -8.46 1.40 -14.24
N PHE A 64 -7.77 0.28 -14.36
CA PHE A 64 -6.31 0.25 -14.42
C PHE A 64 -5.77 0.87 -15.72
N GLU A 65 -6.43 0.62 -16.85
CA GLU A 65 -6.08 1.21 -18.14
C GLU A 65 -6.23 2.74 -18.11
N ALA A 66 -7.34 3.26 -17.58
CA ALA A 66 -7.58 4.69 -17.38
C ALA A 66 -6.56 5.35 -16.44
N ASN A 67 -5.96 4.59 -15.51
CA ASN A 67 -4.93 5.07 -14.58
C ASN A 67 -3.49 4.73 -15.03
N GLY A 68 -3.32 4.37 -16.31
CA GLY A 68 -2.02 4.26 -16.98
C GLY A 68 -1.26 2.95 -16.73
N TYR A 69 -1.91 1.90 -16.21
CA TYR A 69 -1.25 0.62 -15.96
C TYR A 69 -1.11 -0.19 -17.25
N PRO A 70 0.11 -0.64 -17.62
CA PRO A 70 0.30 -1.52 -18.77
C PRO A 70 -0.40 -2.87 -18.60
N LYS A 71 -1.09 -3.36 -19.64
CA LYS A 71 -1.74 -4.69 -19.64
C LYS A 71 -0.76 -5.82 -19.31
N SER A 72 0.49 -5.71 -19.77
CA SER A 72 1.56 -6.65 -19.46
C SER A 72 1.92 -6.69 -17.97
N PHE A 73 1.88 -5.53 -17.30
CA PHE A 73 2.13 -5.41 -15.87
C PHE A 73 1.01 -6.06 -15.06
N ILE A 74 -0.25 -5.77 -15.39
CA ILE A 74 -1.43 -6.39 -14.75
C ILE A 74 -1.36 -7.91 -14.89
N ARG A 75 -1.15 -8.41 -16.12
CA ARG A 75 -1.02 -9.84 -16.39
C ARG A 75 0.09 -10.49 -15.55
N LYS A 76 1.25 -9.84 -15.41
CA LYS A 76 2.35 -10.33 -14.56
C LYS A 76 1.96 -10.38 -13.08
N CYS A 77 1.17 -9.42 -12.59
CA CYS A 77 0.74 -9.37 -11.19
C CYS A 77 -0.22 -10.51 -10.82
N LEU A 78 -1.06 -10.93 -11.78
CA LEU A 78 -2.09 -11.96 -11.62
C LEU A 78 -1.57 -13.38 -11.83
N LYS A 79 -0.36 -13.55 -12.39
CA LYS A 79 0.30 -14.86 -12.41
C LYS A 79 0.60 -15.28 -10.97
N LYS A 80 0.35 -16.55 -10.64
CA LYS A 80 0.75 -17.13 -9.36
C LYS A 80 2.25 -16.87 -9.17
N PRO A 81 2.68 -16.27 -8.04
CA PRO A 81 4.10 -16.17 -7.76
C PRO A 81 4.66 -17.58 -7.66
N HIS A 82 5.77 -17.84 -8.34
CA HIS A 82 6.64 -18.93 -7.93
C HIS A 82 7.18 -18.50 -6.56
N LEU A 83 6.67 -19.11 -5.49
CA LEU A 83 7.22 -18.91 -4.15
C LEU A 83 8.57 -19.64 -4.15
N GLU A 84 9.62 -19.00 -4.66
CA GLU A 84 10.95 -19.33 -4.15
C GLU A 84 10.99 -18.72 -2.77
N TRP A 85 10.61 -19.54 -1.79
CA TRP A 85 10.95 -19.27 -0.42
C TRP A 85 12.47 -19.36 -0.34
N SER A 86 13.15 -18.24 -0.57
CA SER A 86 14.55 -18.15 -0.21
C SER A 86 14.59 -18.33 1.30
N ASN A 87 15.12 -19.46 1.78
CA ASN A 87 15.46 -19.71 3.19
C ASN A 87 16.54 -18.72 3.72
N GLY A 88 16.67 -17.54 3.11
CA GLY A 88 17.61 -16.52 3.52
C GLY A 88 17.10 -15.83 4.77
N GLU A 89 17.96 -15.71 5.75
CA GLU A 89 17.76 -14.84 6.90
C GLU A 89 17.45 -13.42 6.41
N GLY A 90 16.52 -12.75 7.09
CA GLY A 90 16.18 -11.36 6.78
C GLY A 90 17.37 -10.42 7.00
N PRO A 91 17.32 -9.18 6.51
CA PRO A 91 18.39 -8.22 6.77
C PRO A 91 18.59 -8.03 8.27
N MET A 92 19.85 -7.95 8.71
CA MET A 92 20.21 -7.72 10.11
C MET A 92 19.78 -6.33 10.60
N PHE A 93 19.80 -5.31 9.73
CA PHE A 93 19.42 -3.94 10.09
C PHE A 93 18.53 -3.30 9.02
N TRP A 94 17.65 -2.37 9.42
CA TRP A 94 16.78 -1.63 8.51
C TRP A 94 17.06 -0.12 8.55
N HIS A 95 17.36 0.47 7.39
CA HIS A 95 17.42 1.93 7.23
C HIS A 95 16.15 2.45 6.54
N ALA A 96 15.56 3.50 7.12
CA ALA A 96 14.42 4.19 6.53
C ALA A 96 14.87 5.39 5.70
N ILE A 97 14.50 5.43 4.42
CA ILE A 97 14.78 6.56 3.52
C ILE A 97 13.53 6.97 2.75
N PRO A 98 13.40 8.23 2.28
CA PRO A 98 12.32 8.60 1.38
C PRO A 98 12.42 7.85 0.05
N TYR A 99 11.27 7.48 -0.53
CA TYR A 99 11.26 6.87 -1.85
C TYR A 99 11.59 7.89 -2.94
N VAL A 100 12.70 7.63 -3.64
CA VAL A 100 13.13 8.39 -4.80
C VAL A 100 13.32 7.40 -5.93
N LYS A 101 12.46 7.47 -6.94
CA LYS A 101 12.46 6.53 -8.06
C LYS A 101 13.85 6.39 -8.67
N ASN A 102 14.25 5.15 -8.89
CA ASN A 102 15.56 4.68 -9.38
C ASN A 102 16.72 4.84 -8.38
N VAL A 103 16.70 5.87 -7.53
CA VAL A 103 17.77 6.12 -6.54
C VAL A 103 17.59 5.19 -5.35
N SER A 104 16.44 5.23 -4.68
CA SER A 104 16.15 4.41 -3.50
C SER A 104 16.28 2.91 -3.79
N GLU A 105 15.88 2.46 -4.99
CA GLU A 105 16.06 1.08 -5.44
C GLU A 105 17.51 0.73 -5.76
N ALA A 106 18.32 1.69 -6.23
CA ALA A 106 19.76 1.48 -6.39
C ALA A 106 20.44 1.39 -5.02
N THR A 107 20.11 2.28 -4.08
CA THR A 107 20.59 2.24 -2.70
C THR A 107 20.27 0.91 -2.04
N ALA A 108 19.02 0.44 -2.14
CA ALA A 108 18.62 -0.87 -1.60
C ALA A 108 19.42 -2.04 -2.20
N ARG A 109 19.78 -1.97 -3.49
CA ARG A 109 20.61 -3.00 -4.14
C ARG A 109 22.07 -2.96 -3.66
N ILE A 110 22.62 -1.76 -3.43
CA ILE A 110 23.99 -1.58 -2.92
C ILE A 110 24.10 -2.06 -1.48
N LEU A 111 23.08 -1.83 -0.66
CA LEU A 111 23.07 -2.20 0.76
C LEU A 111 22.75 -3.67 1.02
N LYS A 112 22.10 -4.36 0.06
CA LYS A 112 21.69 -5.77 0.21
C LYS A 112 22.82 -6.74 0.57
N PRO A 113 24.03 -6.70 -0.04
CA PRO A 113 25.12 -7.61 0.32
C PRO A 113 25.68 -7.39 1.73
N PHE A 114 25.43 -6.22 2.33
CA PHE A 114 25.80 -5.89 3.70
C PHE A 114 24.70 -6.23 4.71
N GLU A 115 23.67 -6.98 4.29
CA GLU A 115 22.53 -7.36 5.13
C GLU A 115 21.75 -6.16 5.70
N ILE A 116 21.85 -5.00 5.03
CA ILE A 116 21.09 -3.81 5.37
C ILE A 116 19.86 -3.72 4.46
N GLY A 117 18.68 -3.81 5.09
CA GLY A 117 17.39 -3.60 4.47
C GLY A 117 17.09 -2.11 4.32
N VAL A 118 16.36 -1.76 3.26
CA VAL A 118 15.85 -0.40 3.04
C VAL A 118 14.34 -0.39 3.15
N ALA A 119 13.83 0.41 4.09
CA ALA A 119 12.43 0.75 4.22
C ALA A 119 12.18 2.14 3.64
N HIS A 120 11.01 2.34 3.02
CA HIS A 120 10.64 3.64 2.47
C HIS A 120 9.73 4.40 3.42
N LYS A 121 10.22 5.50 4.01
CA LYS A 121 9.46 6.40 4.89
C LYS A 121 9.77 7.86 4.52
N PRO A 122 8.77 8.71 4.24
CA PRO A 122 9.01 10.13 4.06
C PRO A 122 9.40 10.78 5.40
N GLU A 123 10.41 11.66 5.39
CA GLU A 123 10.83 12.41 6.60
C GLU A 123 9.78 13.41 7.07
N SER A 124 9.14 14.11 6.13
CA SER A 124 8.06 15.04 6.43
C SER A 124 6.89 14.85 5.48
N THR A 125 5.70 14.86 6.04
CA THR A 125 4.44 14.82 5.28
C THR A 125 3.81 16.21 5.27
N ILE A 126 3.08 16.54 4.20
CA ILE A 126 2.33 17.82 4.11
C ILE A 126 1.49 18.01 5.38
N ARG A 127 0.83 16.94 5.85
CA ARG A 127 0.05 16.97 7.08
C ARG A 127 0.86 17.44 8.29
N GLN A 128 2.09 16.96 8.50
CA GLN A 128 2.93 17.41 9.61
C GLN A 128 3.33 18.89 9.48
N GLN A 129 3.54 19.38 8.25
CA GLN A 129 3.89 20.77 8.00
C GLN A 129 2.70 21.72 8.15
N THR A 130 1.49 21.30 7.72
CA THR A 130 0.30 22.16 7.65
C THR A 130 -0.64 22.00 8.83
N MET A 131 -0.78 20.78 9.39
CA MET A 131 -1.58 20.54 10.58
C MET A 131 -0.70 20.64 11.82
N ARG A 132 -0.66 21.83 12.42
CA ARG A 132 -0.27 21.98 13.82
C ARG A 132 -1.53 21.82 14.69
N PRO A 133 -1.58 20.88 15.65
CA PRO A 133 -2.65 20.88 16.63
C PRO A 133 -2.67 22.24 17.32
N LYS A 134 -3.85 22.87 17.37
CA LYS A 134 -4.03 24.25 17.86
C LYS A 134 -3.50 24.40 19.29
N ASP A 135 -3.78 23.41 20.13
CA ASP A 135 -3.37 23.38 21.53
C ASP A 135 -2.46 22.16 21.76
N GLN A 136 -1.15 22.39 21.79
CA GLN A 136 -0.22 21.37 22.26
C GLN A 136 -0.26 21.39 23.78
N LEU A 137 -0.81 20.34 24.40
CA LEU A 137 -0.75 20.20 25.84
C LEU A 137 0.71 20.07 26.30
N PRO A 138 1.12 20.80 27.34
CA PRO A 138 2.44 20.61 27.94
C PRO A 138 2.61 19.15 28.37
N SER A 139 3.83 18.63 28.28
CA SER A 139 4.15 17.21 28.52
C SER A 139 3.69 16.69 29.90
N THR A 140 3.59 17.60 30.87
CA THR A 140 3.08 17.37 32.23
C THR A 140 1.58 17.07 32.30
N GLU A 141 0.77 17.62 31.40
CA GLU A 141 -0.70 17.46 31.37
C GLU A 141 -1.16 16.36 30.41
N GLN A 142 -0.24 15.73 29.70
CA GLN A 142 -0.55 14.62 28.80
C GLN A 142 -0.90 13.38 29.62
N SER A 143 -2.15 12.93 29.53
CA SER A 143 -2.64 11.66 30.10
C SER A 143 -1.86 10.46 29.52
N ARG A 144 -1.84 9.30 30.22
CA ARG A 144 -1.09 8.10 29.76
C ARG A 144 -1.42 7.68 28.32
N LEU A 145 -2.66 7.88 27.88
CA LEU A 145 -3.10 7.66 26.50
C LEU A 145 -2.43 8.62 25.51
N CYS A 146 -2.34 9.90 25.86
CA CYS A 146 -1.68 10.94 25.07
C CYS A 146 -0.16 10.76 25.05
N ARG A 147 0.43 10.38 26.19
CA ARG A 147 1.85 9.98 26.29
C ARG A 147 2.15 8.77 25.43
N GLY A 148 1.31 7.73 25.40
CA GLY A 148 1.49 6.58 24.51
C GLY A 148 1.44 6.94 23.02
N TYR A 149 0.61 7.91 22.64
CA TYR A 149 0.56 8.43 21.27
C TYR A 149 1.81 9.24 20.90
N LEU A 150 2.34 10.04 21.83
CA LEU A 150 3.53 10.88 21.59
C LEU A 150 4.84 10.09 21.74
N GLN A 151 4.87 9.10 22.63
CA GLN A 151 5.95 8.13 22.76
C GLN A 151 6.04 7.25 21.51
N LYS A 152 4.93 6.83 20.90
CA LYS A 152 4.96 6.20 19.57
C LYS A 152 5.50 7.13 18.49
N GLN A 153 5.25 8.44 18.59
CA GLN A 153 5.79 9.43 17.66
C GLN A 153 7.30 9.70 17.89
N SER A 154 7.81 9.54 19.13
CA SER A 154 9.23 9.74 19.46
C SER A 154 10.09 8.48 19.40
N GLU A 155 9.55 7.30 19.69
CA GLU A 155 10.21 6.00 19.49
C GLU A 155 10.39 5.71 17.99
N GLU A 156 9.51 6.24 17.14
CA GLU A 156 9.71 6.33 15.69
C GLU A 156 10.85 7.29 15.27
N GLN A 157 11.41 8.07 16.20
CA GLN A 157 12.58 8.94 16.00
C GLN A 157 13.86 8.41 16.68
N HIS A 158 13.78 7.48 17.63
CA HIS A 158 14.92 7.07 18.46
C HIS A 158 15.36 5.60 18.31
N CYS A 159 14.61 4.77 17.58
CA CYS A 159 15.17 3.57 16.96
C CYS A 159 15.92 3.98 15.68
N GLN A 160 17.05 4.68 15.85
CA GLN A 160 18.04 4.97 14.82
C GLN A 160 19.23 4.03 14.99
#